data_AF-A0A952R916-F1
#
_entry.id   AF-A0A952R916-F1
#
_cell.length_a   1.000
_cell.length_b   1.000
_cell.length_c   1.000
_cell.angle_alpha   90.00
_cell.angle_beta   90.00
_cell.angle_gamma   90.00
#
_symmetry.space_group_name_H-M   'P 1'
#
loop_
_entity.id
_entity.type
_entity.pdbx_description
1 polymer ?
#
loop_
_entity_poly.entity_id
_entity_poly.type
_entity_poly.pdbx_seq_one_letter_code
_entity_poly.pdbx_strand_id
1 'polypeptide(L)'
;MRALYPLGGWGLRAALGLGLSALTLFVSGAASAQTVADIAARRQCSTAGLEGISQQLAETQMCLRPGAFVTFAPHAGITLSSSRIHTYLQASARDALWAAAARTPLTINSAFRTLADQYVLYHSGACALAAQPGRSNHQTGRAVDVQNYSAARSALESAGCVWLGASDPVHFDCPGTDGRADAVLAMQRLWNLNHPEDPIAEDGQYGPQTASRLAQAPAAGFPIGGCQGPEPVLAAELALHGSDLEEDMTFEADYLACAGDSFSYWFELTNTGDTAWRDVSGSTPGESVRLTTVGGAPDPLLGVSSWSLNDSSNPEVDPVGGDCNTVGCRRVRFEFSATAPSAPGDYESRWQLADGAQPFGAEVALRFHVATCEPAGGSGGQPGAGGFGGSLAGAAGSGAGGAGGAGGAMGGGSSRGLRPANQDSSCSVSAPGVGSLSGLGLAASGVAGLLWLGRRRRRGA
;
A
#
# COMPACT_ATOMS: atom_id res chain seq x y z
N MET A 1 -45.19 -53.47 31.51
CA MET A 1 -46.56 -53.05 31.86
C MET A 1 -46.90 -51.86 30.97
N ARG A 2 -47.48 -52.04 29.78
CA ARG A 2 -48.92 -52.25 29.44
C ARG A 2 -49.86 -51.15 29.97
N ALA A 3 -50.29 -50.25 29.07
CA ALA A 3 -51.69 -49.91 28.69
C ALA A 3 -51.66 -48.59 27.87
N LEU A 4 -51.98 -48.47 26.57
CA LEU A 4 -53.17 -48.78 25.73
C LEU A 4 -54.35 -47.76 25.82
N TYR A 5 -54.46 -46.92 24.76
CA TYR A 5 -55.65 -46.44 23.97
C TYR A 5 -56.85 -45.72 24.64
N PRO A 6 -57.82 -45.08 23.89
CA PRO A 6 -58.02 -44.96 22.42
C PRO A 6 -58.44 -43.60 21.80
N LEU A 7 -58.21 -43.53 20.47
CA LEU A 7 -59.06 -43.14 19.30
C LEU A 7 -60.34 -42.27 19.40
N GLY A 8 -60.48 -41.39 18.39
CA GLY A 8 -61.74 -40.88 17.80
C GLY A 8 -61.60 -39.41 17.37
N GLY A 9 -61.96 -38.92 16.18
CA GLY A 9 -62.64 -39.44 15.01
C GLY A 9 -62.63 -38.36 13.92
N TRP A 10 -62.94 -38.76 12.69
CA TRP A 10 -62.85 -37.98 11.45
C TRP A 10 -63.92 -36.90 11.31
N GLY A 11 -63.59 -35.83 10.59
CA GLY A 11 -64.57 -34.84 10.11
C GLY A 11 -64.01 -33.98 8.96
N LEU A 12 -64.12 -34.47 7.73
CA LEU A 12 -63.95 -33.67 6.51
C LEU A 12 -65.01 -32.57 6.44
N ARG A 13 -64.60 -31.31 6.24
CA ARG A 13 -65.42 -30.29 5.56
C ARG A 13 -64.55 -29.55 4.56
N ALA A 14 -64.76 -29.87 3.29
CA ALA A 14 -64.30 -29.07 2.16
C ALA A 14 -65.16 -27.81 2.07
N ALA A 15 -64.53 -26.65 2.07
CA ALA A 15 -65.15 -25.39 1.66
C ALA A 15 -64.26 -24.77 0.57
N LEU A 16 -64.74 -24.84 -0.67
CA LEU A 16 -64.22 -24.04 -1.78
C LEU A 16 -64.51 -22.56 -1.47
N GLY A 17 -63.48 -21.83 -1.04
CA GLY A 17 -63.47 -20.37 -1.06
C GLY A 17 -62.75 -19.91 -2.33
N LEU A 18 -63.49 -19.26 -3.24
CA LEU A 18 -62.94 -18.52 -4.38
C LEU A 18 -62.03 -17.40 -3.86
N GLY A 19 -60.72 -17.64 -3.89
CA GLY A 19 -59.70 -16.66 -3.53
C GLY A 19 -59.45 -15.68 -4.67
N LEU A 20 -60.01 -14.47 -4.57
CA LEU A 20 -59.47 -13.30 -5.28
C LEU A 20 -58.08 -13.02 -4.68
N SER A 21 -57.04 -13.61 -5.28
CA SER A 21 -55.65 -13.33 -4.92
C SER A 21 -55.27 -11.95 -5.44
N ALA A 22 -55.44 -10.92 -4.62
CA ALA A 22 -54.83 -9.62 -4.85
C ALA A 22 -53.31 -9.78 -4.73
N LEU A 23 -52.64 -9.93 -5.88
CA LEU A 23 -51.20 -9.98 -5.99
C LEU A 23 -50.63 -8.63 -5.53
N THR A 24 -50.33 -8.53 -4.24
CA THR A 24 -49.72 -7.33 -3.65
C THR A 24 -48.24 -7.41 -4.00
N LEU A 25 -47.83 -6.69 -5.04
CA LEU A 25 -46.43 -6.46 -5.36
C LEU A 25 -45.82 -5.64 -4.23
N PHE A 26 -45.22 -6.32 -3.25
CA PHE A 26 -44.32 -5.69 -2.29
C PHE A 26 -43.08 -5.27 -3.06
N VAL A 27 -43.04 -4.00 -3.47
CA VAL A 27 -41.79 -3.34 -3.84
C VAL A 27 -41.00 -3.22 -2.54
N SER A 28 -40.13 -4.20 -2.28
CA SER A 28 -39.10 -4.09 -1.25
C SER A 28 -38.17 -2.96 -1.69
N GLY A 29 -38.47 -1.73 -1.26
CA GLY A 29 -37.51 -0.65 -1.34
C GLY A 29 -36.28 -1.10 -0.58
N ALA A 30 -35.11 -1.13 -1.25
CA ALA A 30 -33.85 -1.42 -0.60
C ALA A 30 -33.73 -0.45 0.59
N ALA A 31 -33.76 -0.98 1.81
CA ALA A 31 -33.50 -0.17 2.98
C ALA A 31 -32.07 0.36 2.85
N SER A 32 -31.91 1.68 2.67
CA SER A 32 -30.59 2.30 2.68
C SER A 32 -29.90 1.96 4.00
N ALA A 33 -28.63 1.56 3.94
CA ALA A 33 -27.84 1.35 5.14
C ALA A 33 -27.82 2.63 5.99
N GLN A 34 -27.92 2.47 7.31
CA GLN A 34 -27.83 3.60 8.24
C GLN A 34 -26.44 4.21 8.19
N THR A 35 -26.37 5.53 8.02
CA THR A 35 -25.12 6.29 7.92
C THR A 35 -24.69 6.89 9.26
N VAL A 36 -23.46 7.34 9.37
CA VAL A 36 -22.97 8.11 10.53
C VAL A 36 -23.81 9.38 10.74
N ALA A 37 -24.22 10.06 9.66
CA ALA A 37 -25.10 11.23 9.75
C ALA A 37 -26.48 10.88 10.34
N ASP A 38 -27.05 9.72 10.00
CA ASP A 38 -28.32 9.26 10.56
C ASP A 38 -28.23 9.04 12.07
N ILE A 39 -27.09 8.54 12.56
CA ILE A 39 -26.84 8.42 14.01
C ILE A 39 -26.81 9.81 14.66
N ALA A 40 -26.07 10.77 14.08
CA ALA A 40 -26.00 12.14 14.59
C ALA A 40 -27.38 12.82 14.61
N ALA A 41 -28.19 12.58 13.59
CA ALA A 41 -29.54 13.15 13.45
C ALA A 41 -30.52 12.72 14.56
N ARG A 42 -30.19 11.68 15.34
CA ARG A 42 -30.96 11.27 16.53
C ARG A 42 -30.93 12.32 17.65
N ARG A 43 -29.98 13.25 17.62
CA ARG A 43 -29.80 14.33 18.62
C ARG A 43 -29.66 13.78 20.05
N GLN A 44 -28.87 12.73 20.19
CA GLN A 44 -28.54 12.12 21.47
C GLN A 44 -27.05 12.28 21.74
N CYS A 45 -26.69 12.49 23.01
CA CYS A 45 -25.28 12.45 23.40
C CYS A 45 -24.84 10.99 23.60
N SER A 46 -24.78 10.25 22.50
CA SER A 46 -24.50 8.82 22.45
C SER A 46 -23.91 8.44 21.09
N THR A 47 -22.97 7.50 21.08
CA THR A 47 -22.38 6.89 19.88
C THR A 47 -22.97 5.52 19.56
N ALA A 48 -24.03 5.10 20.27
CA ALA A 48 -24.66 3.80 20.05
C ALA A 48 -25.16 3.65 18.60
N GLY A 49 -24.75 2.56 17.95
CA GLY A 49 -24.99 2.30 16.53
C GLY A 49 -23.78 2.56 15.63
N LEU A 50 -22.65 3.02 16.17
CA LEU A 50 -21.38 3.19 15.43
C LEU A 50 -20.38 2.04 15.65
N GLU A 51 -20.75 0.97 16.37
CA GLU A 51 -19.80 -0.06 16.81
C GLU A 51 -18.95 -0.63 15.66
N GLY A 52 -19.55 -0.85 14.49
CA GLY A 52 -18.84 -1.38 13.32
C GLY A 52 -17.84 -0.39 12.70
N ILE A 53 -18.28 0.81 12.33
CA ILE A 53 -17.37 1.81 11.73
C ILE A 53 -16.31 2.29 12.72
N SER A 54 -16.64 2.41 14.01
CA SER A 54 -15.66 2.78 15.03
C SER A 54 -14.60 1.69 15.21
N GLN A 55 -14.98 0.41 15.14
CA GLN A 55 -13.98 -0.67 15.14
C GLN A 55 -13.03 -0.55 13.94
N GLN A 56 -13.56 -0.38 12.72
CA GLN A 56 -12.74 -0.26 11.52
C GLN A 56 -11.81 0.96 11.55
N LEU A 57 -12.28 2.11 12.03
CA LEU A 57 -11.44 3.30 12.14
C LEU A 57 -10.33 3.13 13.18
N ALA A 58 -10.62 2.48 14.31
CA ALA A 58 -9.60 2.16 15.31
C ALA A 58 -8.53 1.22 14.73
N GLU A 59 -8.96 0.14 14.07
CA GLU A 59 -8.07 -0.81 13.39
C GLU A 59 -7.23 -0.13 12.31
N THR A 60 -7.87 0.68 11.46
CA THR A 60 -7.18 1.41 10.39
C THR A 60 -6.11 2.35 10.95
N GLN A 61 -6.42 3.07 12.03
CA GLN A 61 -5.44 3.94 12.69
C GLN A 61 -4.27 3.14 13.29
N MET A 62 -4.53 1.97 13.87
CA MET A 62 -3.48 1.05 14.34
C MET A 62 -2.63 0.48 13.20
N CYS A 63 -3.21 0.30 12.01
CA CYS A 63 -2.47 -0.14 10.82
C CYS A 63 -1.61 0.97 10.22
N LEU A 64 -2.08 2.23 10.25
CA LEU A 64 -1.27 3.38 9.87
C LEU A 64 -0.09 3.63 10.82
N ARG A 65 -0.27 3.29 12.11
CA ARG A 65 0.75 3.46 13.16
C ARG A 65 0.81 2.23 14.07
N PRO A 66 1.50 1.15 13.65
CA PRO A 66 1.66 -0.04 14.48
C PRO A 66 2.23 0.32 15.85
N GLY A 67 1.59 -0.16 16.92
CA GLY A 67 1.98 0.12 18.30
C GLY A 67 1.56 1.48 18.86
N ALA A 68 0.80 2.31 18.11
CA ALA A 68 0.31 3.59 18.62
C ALA A 68 -0.65 3.45 19.81
N PHE A 69 -1.41 2.35 19.86
CA PHE A 69 -2.37 2.09 20.93
C PHE A 69 -2.12 0.76 21.62
N VAL A 70 -2.47 0.75 22.91
CA VAL A 70 -2.51 -0.41 23.78
C VAL A 70 -3.84 -0.41 24.55
N THR A 71 -4.24 -1.56 25.05
CA THR A 71 -5.43 -1.65 25.91
C THR A 71 -5.10 -1.25 27.35
N PHE A 72 -5.99 -0.51 28.01
CA PHE A 72 -5.85 -0.14 29.42
C PHE A 72 -6.77 -0.92 30.38
N ALA A 73 -7.72 -1.69 29.85
CA ALA A 73 -8.66 -2.49 30.62
C ALA A 73 -8.77 -3.91 30.03
N PRO A 74 -9.05 -4.93 30.87
CA PRO A 74 -9.33 -4.86 32.32
C PRO A 74 -8.08 -4.53 33.17
N HIS A 75 -8.27 -3.83 34.29
CA HIS A 75 -7.21 -3.51 35.25
C HIS A 75 -7.78 -3.34 36.68
N ALA A 76 -7.05 -3.79 37.69
CA ALA A 76 -7.47 -3.62 39.09
C ALA A 76 -7.55 -2.13 39.46
N GLY A 77 -8.70 -1.66 39.94
CA GLY A 77 -8.91 -0.25 40.23
C GLY A 77 -9.36 0.59 39.03
N ILE A 78 -9.66 -0.01 37.87
CA ILE A 78 -10.36 0.66 36.76
C ILE A 78 -11.71 -0.02 36.53
N THR A 79 -12.77 0.77 36.56
CA THR A 79 -14.13 0.37 36.20
C THR A 79 -14.60 1.18 34.99
N LEU A 80 -15.21 0.54 34.01
CA LEU A 80 -15.82 1.21 32.86
C LEU A 80 -17.29 1.48 33.16
N SER A 81 -17.78 2.70 32.91
CA SER A 81 -19.21 3.00 33.10
C SER A 81 -20.10 2.43 31.99
N SER A 82 -19.51 1.96 30.89
CA SER A 82 -20.19 1.27 29.80
C SER A 82 -19.26 0.30 29.09
N SER A 83 -19.81 -0.79 28.56
CA SER A 83 -19.10 -1.73 27.67
C SER A 83 -18.75 -1.13 26.30
N ARG A 84 -19.30 0.04 25.94
CA ARG A 84 -19.04 0.73 24.67
C ARG A 84 -17.78 1.61 24.69
N ILE A 85 -17.10 1.71 25.82
CA ILE A 85 -15.87 2.51 25.91
C ILE A 85 -14.76 1.77 25.16
N HIS A 86 -14.17 2.43 24.16
CA HIS A 86 -12.98 1.91 23.50
C HIS A 86 -11.81 1.93 24.47
N THR A 87 -11.28 0.75 24.80
CA THR A 87 -10.27 0.58 25.85
C THR A 87 -8.84 0.87 25.37
N TYR A 88 -8.70 1.65 24.31
CA TYR A 88 -7.42 2.00 23.70
C TYR A 88 -6.87 3.31 24.28
N LEU A 89 -5.57 3.35 24.56
CA LEU A 89 -4.80 4.56 24.85
C LEU A 89 -3.40 4.40 24.26
N GLN A 90 -2.65 5.49 24.14
CA GLN A 90 -1.20 5.40 23.95
C GLN A 90 -0.56 4.77 25.19
N ALA A 91 0.59 4.10 25.00
CA ALA A 91 1.27 3.40 26.09
C ALA A 91 1.56 4.32 27.29
N SER A 92 2.08 5.52 27.06
CA SER A 92 2.34 6.50 28.11
C SER A 92 1.08 6.98 28.83
N ALA A 93 -0.04 7.13 28.12
CA ALA A 93 -1.31 7.52 28.71
C ALA A 93 -1.92 6.39 29.55
N ARG A 94 -1.84 5.13 29.07
CA ARG A 94 -2.21 3.94 29.84
C ARG A 94 -1.40 3.85 31.13
N ASP A 95 -0.08 4.01 31.06
CA ASP A 95 0.80 3.87 32.22
C ASP A 95 0.49 4.93 33.28
N ALA A 96 0.21 6.17 32.87
CA ALA A 96 -0.27 7.21 33.77
C ALA A 96 -1.62 6.85 34.40
N LEU A 97 -2.56 6.32 33.61
CA LEU A 97 -3.86 5.89 34.11
C LEU A 97 -3.74 4.76 35.15
N TRP A 98 -2.88 3.78 34.91
CA TRP A 98 -2.63 2.67 35.83
C TRP A 98 -1.93 3.13 37.12
N ALA A 99 -0.97 4.06 37.02
CA ALA A 99 -0.33 4.65 38.18
C ALA A 99 -1.33 5.42 39.08
N ALA A 100 -2.27 6.13 38.46
CA ALA A 100 -3.36 6.79 39.19
C ALA A 100 -4.33 5.77 39.81
N ALA A 101 -4.71 4.72 39.07
CA ALA A 101 -5.60 3.67 39.53
C ALA A 101 -5.06 2.89 40.74
N ALA A 102 -3.74 2.76 40.85
CA ALA A 102 -3.08 2.15 42.01
C ALA A 102 -3.24 2.98 43.30
N ARG A 103 -3.52 4.28 43.19
CA ARG A 103 -3.73 5.19 44.34
C ARG A 103 -5.20 5.43 44.62
N THR A 104 -6.03 5.48 43.58
CA THR A 104 -7.45 5.80 43.69
C THR A 104 -8.21 5.05 42.61
N PRO A 105 -9.25 4.26 42.94
CA PRO A 105 -10.07 3.61 41.94
C PRO A 105 -10.66 4.62 40.95
N LEU A 106 -10.62 4.30 39.66
CA LEU A 106 -11.10 5.16 38.58
C LEU A 106 -12.35 4.57 37.93
N THR A 107 -13.36 5.40 37.74
CA THR A 107 -14.53 5.06 36.91
C THR A 107 -14.45 5.84 35.60
N ILE A 108 -14.17 5.16 34.50
CA ILE A 108 -13.94 5.78 33.19
C ILE A 108 -15.27 5.88 32.43
N ASN A 109 -15.56 7.07 31.91
CA ASN A 109 -16.72 7.39 31.06
C ASN A 109 -16.39 7.41 29.58
N SER A 110 -15.17 7.82 29.24
CA SER A 110 -14.68 7.86 27.86
C SER A 110 -13.16 7.76 27.87
N ALA A 111 -12.60 7.23 26.78
CA ALA A 111 -11.17 7.15 26.52
C ALA A 111 -10.95 7.42 25.04
N PHE A 112 -10.28 6.56 24.28
CA PHE A 112 -10.19 6.72 22.84
C PHE A 112 -11.59 6.90 22.19
N ARG A 113 -11.70 7.88 21.29
CA ARG A 113 -12.88 8.11 20.45
C ARG A 113 -12.43 8.16 19.01
N THR A 114 -13.08 7.42 18.13
CA THR A 114 -12.78 7.49 16.70
C THR A 114 -13.23 8.81 16.10
N LEU A 115 -12.84 9.07 14.85
CA LEU A 115 -13.34 10.23 14.12
C LEU A 115 -14.87 10.18 13.95
N ALA A 116 -15.46 8.99 13.76
CA ALA A 116 -16.92 8.79 13.64
C ALA A 116 -17.64 9.07 14.97
N ASP A 117 -17.11 8.57 16.09
CA ASP A 117 -17.65 8.88 17.41
C ASP A 117 -17.67 10.39 17.64
N GLN A 118 -16.55 11.05 17.36
CA GLN A 118 -16.43 12.50 17.53
C GLN A 118 -17.37 13.27 16.60
N TYR A 119 -17.57 12.79 15.36
CA TYR A 119 -18.54 13.35 14.42
C TYR A 119 -19.95 13.34 15.01
N VAL A 120 -20.42 12.19 15.50
CA VAL A 120 -21.77 12.08 16.07
C VAL A 120 -21.92 12.96 17.30
N LEU A 121 -20.95 12.95 18.22
CA LEU A 121 -21.01 13.78 19.43
C LEU A 121 -21.08 15.28 19.08
N TYR A 122 -20.29 15.74 18.11
CA TYR A 122 -20.28 17.13 17.65
C TYR A 122 -21.56 17.53 16.91
N HIS A 123 -21.97 16.73 15.91
CA HIS A 123 -23.08 17.07 15.02
C HIS A 123 -24.47 16.75 15.60
N SER A 124 -24.56 15.96 16.67
CA SER A 124 -25.84 15.71 17.37
C SER A 124 -26.45 16.98 17.95
N GLY A 125 -25.62 17.97 18.30
CA GLY A 125 -26.03 19.17 19.04
C GLY A 125 -26.51 18.89 20.46
N ALA A 126 -26.39 17.64 20.94
CA ALA A 126 -26.88 17.22 22.26
C ALA A 126 -25.75 17.14 23.31
N CYS A 127 -24.48 17.11 22.89
CA CYS A 127 -23.32 17.14 23.77
C CYS A 127 -22.77 18.57 23.88
N ALA A 128 -22.67 19.11 25.09
CA ALA A 128 -22.32 20.52 25.32
C ALA A 128 -20.85 20.88 25.00
N LEU A 129 -19.92 19.91 25.06
CA LEU A 129 -18.47 20.15 25.04
C LEU A 129 -17.73 19.31 23.97
N ALA A 130 -18.44 18.82 22.95
CA ALA A 130 -17.80 18.07 21.88
C ALA A 130 -16.92 18.98 21.02
N ALA A 131 -15.64 18.68 20.91
CA ALA A 131 -14.74 19.35 19.97
C ALA A 131 -15.10 19.00 18.51
N GLN A 132 -14.70 19.87 17.58
CA GLN A 132 -14.81 19.56 16.15
C GLN A 132 -14.05 18.25 15.83
N PRO A 133 -14.56 17.37 14.95
CA PRO A 133 -13.81 16.20 14.52
C PRO A 133 -12.46 16.59 13.93
N GLY A 134 -11.42 15.80 14.23
CA GLY A 134 -10.04 16.13 13.89
C GLY A 134 -9.37 17.12 14.86
N ARG A 135 -10.11 17.64 15.86
CA ARG A 135 -9.58 18.53 16.92
C ARG A 135 -9.66 17.93 18.33
N SER A 136 -10.40 16.84 18.52
CA SER A 136 -10.53 16.18 19.82
C SER A 136 -9.27 15.42 20.20
N ASN A 137 -8.76 15.60 21.42
CA ASN A 137 -7.61 14.85 21.92
C ASN A 137 -7.95 13.38 22.24
N HIS A 138 -9.23 13.01 22.42
CA HIS A 138 -9.66 11.60 22.53
C HIS A 138 -9.32 10.77 21.28
N GLN A 139 -9.27 11.41 20.11
CA GLN A 139 -8.87 10.77 18.84
C GLN A 139 -7.39 10.37 18.80
N THR A 140 -6.61 10.82 19.77
CA THR A 140 -5.18 10.50 19.87
C THR A 140 -4.89 9.39 20.86
N GLY A 141 -5.89 8.90 21.59
CA GLY A 141 -5.68 7.92 22.66
C GLY A 141 -4.93 8.47 23.88
N ARG A 142 -4.94 9.78 24.10
CA ARG A 142 -4.32 10.40 25.28
C ARG A 142 -5.32 10.89 26.33
N ALA A 143 -6.57 11.07 25.95
CA ALA A 143 -7.57 11.69 26.80
C ALA A 143 -8.49 10.66 27.46
N VAL A 144 -8.88 10.93 28.69
CA VAL A 144 -9.82 10.13 29.46
C VAL A 144 -10.82 11.04 30.19
N ASP A 145 -12.08 10.61 30.20
CA ASP A 145 -13.14 11.22 31.00
C ASP A 145 -13.40 10.34 32.22
N VAL A 146 -13.22 10.89 33.43
CA VAL A 146 -13.27 10.13 34.69
C VAL A 146 -14.47 10.60 35.53
N GLN A 147 -15.41 9.70 35.80
CA GLN A 147 -16.66 10.01 36.50
C GLN A 147 -16.43 10.54 37.92
N ASN A 148 -15.54 9.90 38.66
CA ASN A 148 -15.17 10.26 40.03
C ASN A 148 -13.99 11.25 40.07
N TYR A 149 -13.93 12.19 39.10
CA TYR A 149 -12.81 13.12 38.91
C TYR A 149 -12.36 13.82 40.20
N SER A 150 -13.30 14.23 41.07
CA SER A 150 -12.97 14.97 42.29
C SER A 150 -12.03 14.18 43.21
N ALA A 151 -12.23 12.86 43.31
CA ALA A 151 -11.36 11.97 44.07
C ALA A 151 -10.10 11.58 43.28
N ALA A 152 -10.23 11.39 41.95
CA ALA A 152 -9.14 10.91 41.10
C ALA A 152 -8.13 11.98 40.69
N ARG A 153 -8.49 13.27 40.75
CA ARG A 153 -7.73 14.38 40.16
C ARG A 153 -6.28 14.41 40.63
N SER A 154 -6.03 14.38 41.94
CA SER A 154 -4.66 14.48 42.47
C SER A 154 -3.80 13.29 42.06
N ALA A 155 -4.39 12.09 41.97
CA ALA A 155 -3.70 10.89 41.51
C ALA A 155 -3.33 11.00 40.01
N LEU A 156 -4.28 11.45 39.17
CA LEU A 156 -4.06 11.65 37.73
C LEU A 156 -3.04 12.75 37.45
N GLU A 157 -3.13 13.90 38.13
CA GLU A 157 -2.15 14.98 38.02
C GLU A 157 -0.75 14.51 38.47
N SER A 158 -0.67 13.72 39.54
CA SER A 158 0.61 13.14 40.01
C SER A 158 1.21 12.12 39.03
N ALA A 159 0.37 11.50 38.19
CA ALA A 159 0.79 10.56 37.15
C ALA A 159 1.10 11.25 35.82
N GLY A 160 1.01 12.59 35.76
CA GLY A 160 1.36 13.39 34.58
C GLY A 160 0.19 13.75 33.68
N CYS A 161 -1.05 13.45 34.04
CA CYS A 161 -2.22 13.92 33.30
C CYS A 161 -2.58 15.37 33.66
N VAL A 162 -3.07 16.13 32.70
CA VAL A 162 -3.48 17.53 32.86
C VAL A 162 -4.99 17.60 32.94
N TRP A 163 -5.52 18.14 34.03
CA TRP A 163 -6.95 18.38 34.19
C TRP A 163 -7.40 19.57 33.34
N LEU A 164 -8.47 19.41 32.56
CA LEU A 164 -8.94 20.47 31.64
C LEU A 164 -9.56 21.68 32.36
N GLY A 165 -9.93 21.52 33.62
CA GLY A 165 -10.48 22.60 34.44
C GLY A 165 -11.99 22.53 34.63
N ALA A 166 -12.55 23.55 35.28
CA ALA A 166 -13.94 23.55 35.70
C ALA A 166 -14.97 23.57 34.54
N SER A 167 -14.54 23.95 33.33
CA SER A 167 -15.41 23.92 32.14
C SER A 167 -15.71 22.51 31.67
N ASP A 168 -14.81 21.55 31.94
CA ASP A 168 -15.02 20.13 31.69
C ASP A 168 -14.33 19.30 32.79
N PRO A 169 -14.98 19.19 33.97
CA PRO A 169 -14.31 18.70 35.16
C PRO A 169 -13.94 17.21 35.10
N VAL A 170 -14.53 16.43 34.19
CA VAL A 170 -14.24 15.00 34.06
C VAL A 170 -13.05 14.72 33.14
N HIS A 171 -12.62 15.69 32.34
CA HIS A 171 -11.66 15.49 31.26
C HIS A 171 -10.21 15.66 31.72
N PHE A 172 -9.38 14.67 31.38
CA PHE A 172 -7.95 14.68 31.59
C PHE A 172 -7.19 14.38 30.30
N ASP A 173 -6.11 15.12 30.06
CA ASP A 173 -5.18 14.90 28.96
C ASP A 173 -3.89 14.28 29.50
N CYS A 174 -3.64 13.00 29.19
CA CYS A 174 -2.49 12.25 29.71
C CYS A 174 -1.28 12.27 28.76
N PRO A 175 -0.07 11.88 29.23
CA PRO A 175 1.14 11.92 28.41
C PRO A 175 1.00 11.13 27.10
N GLY A 176 1.43 11.73 25.98
CA GLY A 176 1.43 11.09 24.66
C GLY A 176 1.64 12.08 23.51
N THR A 177 1.79 11.57 22.29
CA THR A 177 1.99 12.37 21.06
C THR A 177 0.66 12.70 20.38
N ASP A 178 0.65 13.72 19.52
CA ASP A 178 -0.59 14.18 18.88
C ASP A 178 -0.92 13.32 17.65
N GLY A 179 -1.91 12.44 17.78
CA GLY A 179 -2.37 11.53 16.73
C GLY A 179 -3.63 12.00 15.98
N ARG A 180 -4.01 13.28 16.05
CA ARG A 180 -5.27 13.75 15.43
C ARG A 180 -5.26 13.61 13.91
N ALA A 181 -4.12 13.90 13.28
CA ALA A 181 -3.95 13.73 11.83
C ALA A 181 -4.11 12.26 11.42
N ASP A 182 -3.55 11.32 12.19
CA ASP A 182 -3.69 9.89 11.91
C ASP A 182 -5.16 9.41 12.02
N ALA A 183 -5.95 9.95 12.95
CA ALA A 183 -7.38 9.64 13.06
C ALA A 183 -8.18 10.13 11.83
N VAL A 184 -7.77 11.25 11.23
CA VAL A 184 -8.37 11.76 10.00
C VAL A 184 -7.93 10.93 8.80
N LEU A 185 -6.63 10.63 8.70
CA LEU A 185 -6.04 9.80 7.66
C LEU A 185 -6.67 8.40 7.64
N ALA A 186 -6.95 7.82 8.81
CA ALA A 186 -7.63 6.53 8.92
C ALA A 186 -9.00 6.52 8.22
N MET A 187 -9.80 7.60 8.38
CA MET A 187 -11.08 7.73 7.67
C MET A 187 -10.89 7.95 6.18
N GLN A 188 -9.92 8.78 5.77
CA GLN A 188 -9.66 9.06 4.36
C GLN A 188 -9.25 7.78 3.60
N ARG A 189 -8.32 7.01 4.17
CA ARG A 189 -7.90 5.71 3.64
C ARG A 189 -9.06 4.72 3.59
N LEU A 190 -9.79 4.57 4.67
CA LEU A 190 -10.94 3.66 4.73
C LEU A 190 -12.01 4.01 3.68
N TRP A 191 -12.25 5.30 3.46
CA TRP A 191 -13.15 5.76 2.40
C TRP A 191 -12.65 5.34 1.01
N ASN A 192 -11.42 5.72 0.67
CA ASN A 192 -10.83 5.52 -0.65
C ASN A 192 -10.78 4.03 -1.04
N LEU A 193 -10.48 3.15 -0.08
CA LEU A 193 -10.49 1.70 -0.30
C LEU A 193 -11.86 1.14 -0.70
N ASN A 194 -12.94 1.78 -0.27
CA ASN A 194 -14.30 1.35 -0.55
C ASN A 194 -14.99 2.18 -1.65
N HIS A 195 -14.36 3.27 -2.11
CA HIS A 195 -14.90 4.20 -3.10
C HIS A 195 -13.79 4.65 -4.06
N PRO A 196 -13.18 3.72 -4.83
CA PRO A 196 -12.10 4.06 -5.77
C PRO A 196 -12.55 5.06 -6.86
N GLU A 197 -13.85 5.19 -7.10
CA GLU A 197 -14.46 6.14 -8.02
C GLU A 197 -14.71 7.54 -7.42
N ASP A 198 -14.63 7.70 -6.09
CA ASP A 198 -14.80 8.98 -5.39
C ASP A 198 -13.66 9.21 -4.36
N PRO A 199 -12.39 9.26 -4.80
CA PRO A 199 -11.27 9.41 -3.88
C PRO A 199 -11.23 10.82 -3.27
N ILE A 200 -10.82 10.88 -2.01
CA ILE A 200 -10.46 12.12 -1.31
C ILE A 200 -8.97 12.12 -0.96
N ALA A 201 -8.39 13.30 -0.73
CA ALA A 201 -6.99 13.40 -0.33
C ALA A 201 -6.75 12.71 1.02
N GLU A 202 -5.67 11.92 1.11
CA GLU A 202 -5.17 11.27 2.33
C GLU A 202 -4.11 12.15 3.01
N ASP A 203 -4.53 13.35 3.42
CA ASP A 203 -3.65 14.40 3.96
C ASP A 203 -3.72 14.58 5.49
N GLY A 204 -4.57 13.79 6.17
CA GLY A 204 -4.81 13.91 7.60
C GLY A 204 -5.52 15.20 8.04
N GLN A 205 -6.07 15.98 7.10
CA GLN A 205 -6.78 17.24 7.38
C GLN A 205 -8.29 17.06 7.35
N TYR A 206 -8.96 17.48 8.43
CA TYR A 206 -10.41 17.42 8.51
C TYR A 206 -11.06 18.58 7.74
N GLY A 207 -11.15 18.43 6.42
CA GLY A 207 -11.78 19.38 5.50
C GLY A 207 -13.24 19.03 5.13
N PRO A 208 -13.92 19.89 4.35
CA PRO A 208 -15.30 19.66 3.92
C PRO A 208 -15.53 18.33 3.18
N GLN A 209 -14.54 17.87 2.39
CA GLN A 209 -14.62 16.59 1.69
C GLN A 209 -14.64 15.42 2.68
N THR A 210 -13.67 15.34 3.59
CA THR A 210 -13.63 14.31 4.64
C THR A 210 -14.87 14.35 5.53
N ALA A 211 -15.35 15.53 5.90
CA ALA A 211 -16.58 15.67 6.68
C ALA A 211 -17.80 15.10 5.96
N SER A 212 -17.96 15.41 4.66
CA SER A 212 -19.06 14.89 3.85
C SER A 212 -19.01 13.37 3.68
N ARG A 213 -17.82 12.79 3.50
CA ARG A 213 -17.63 11.35 3.32
C ARG A 213 -17.82 10.57 4.62
N LEU A 214 -17.31 11.11 5.72
CA LEU A 214 -17.58 10.57 7.06
C LEU A 214 -19.08 10.58 7.38
N ALA A 215 -19.80 11.64 7.00
CA ALA A 215 -21.25 11.72 7.18
C ALA A 215 -22.00 10.59 6.43
N GLN A 216 -21.53 10.23 5.24
CA GLN A 216 -22.12 9.20 4.37
C GLN A 216 -21.68 7.78 4.71
N ALA A 217 -20.61 7.61 5.47
CA ALA A 217 -20.09 6.30 5.84
C ALA A 217 -21.17 5.43 6.51
N PRO A 218 -21.26 4.13 6.17
CA PRO A 218 -22.18 3.20 6.81
C PRO A 218 -21.79 3.05 8.28
N ALA A 219 -22.75 3.27 9.19
CA ALA A 219 -22.52 3.18 10.63
C ALA A 219 -22.09 1.77 11.08
N ALA A 220 -22.53 0.74 10.35
CA ALA A 220 -22.13 -0.64 10.55
C ALA A 220 -20.71 -0.98 10.03
N GLY A 221 -20.02 -0.05 9.38
CA GLY A 221 -18.74 -0.29 8.73
C GLY A 221 -18.86 -0.63 7.24
N PHE A 222 -17.74 -0.53 6.54
CA PHE A 222 -17.60 -0.82 5.12
C PHE A 222 -17.26 -2.31 4.86
N PRO A 223 -17.42 -2.82 3.62
CA PRO A 223 -16.99 -4.17 3.26
C PRO A 223 -15.46 -4.40 3.36
N ILE A 224 -14.65 -3.41 2.96
CA ILE A 224 -13.17 -3.49 2.97
C ILE A 224 -12.66 -2.71 4.20
N GLY A 225 -11.83 -3.35 5.02
CA GLY A 225 -11.22 -2.70 6.19
C GLY A 225 -10.01 -1.84 5.81
N GLY A 226 -9.72 -0.77 6.56
CA GLY A 226 -8.66 0.18 6.17
C GLY A 226 -7.23 -0.31 6.36
N CYS A 227 -7.07 -1.46 7.04
CA CYS A 227 -5.81 -2.21 7.11
C CYS A 227 -5.49 -2.99 5.83
N GLN A 228 -6.51 -3.29 5.03
CA GLN A 228 -6.33 -3.83 3.69
C GLN A 228 -6.01 -2.64 2.80
N GLY A 229 -4.74 -2.26 2.65
CA GLY A 229 -4.36 -1.45 1.49
C GLY A 229 -4.77 -2.18 0.20
N PRO A 230 -4.74 -1.53 -0.98
CA PRO A 230 -4.50 -2.35 -2.18
C PRO A 230 -3.27 -3.21 -1.84
N GLU A 231 -3.41 -4.52 -2.01
CA GLU A 231 -2.27 -5.42 -1.82
C GLU A 231 -1.15 -4.89 -2.72
N PRO A 232 0.06 -4.60 -2.18
CA PRO A 232 1.16 -4.09 -2.99
C PRO A 232 1.29 -4.93 -4.25
N VAL A 233 1.08 -4.32 -5.40
CA VAL A 233 0.97 -5.03 -6.66
C VAL A 233 2.39 -5.30 -7.14
N LEU A 234 2.83 -6.53 -6.99
CA LEU A 234 3.98 -7.05 -7.72
C LEU A 234 3.51 -7.44 -9.13
N ALA A 235 3.88 -6.63 -10.13
CA ALA A 235 3.51 -6.88 -11.52
C ALA A 235 4.69 -6.58 -12.45
N ALA A 236 4.91 -7.48 -13.40
CA ALA A 236 6.00 -7.39 -14.36
C ALA A 236 5.52 -7.73 -15.77
N GLU A 237 6.10 -7.03 -16.75
CA GLU A 237 5.90 -7.30 -18.18
C GLU A 237 7.25 -7.45 -18.88
N LEU A 238 7.31 -8.32 -19.90
CA LEU A 238 8.48 -8.47 -20.75
C LEU A 238 8.65 -7.22 -21.63
N ALA A 239 9.77 -6.52 -21.49
CA ALA A 239 10.11 -5.35 -22.29
C ALA A 239 10.86 -5.74 -23.57
N LEU A 240 11.87 -6.61 -23.44
CA LEU A 240 12.75 -7.05 -24.50
C LEU A 240 13.37 -8.41 -24.14
N HIS A 241 13.73 -9.21 -25.13
CA HIS A 241 14.59 -10.38 -24.96
C HIS A 241 15.62 -10.44 -26.09
N GLY A 242 16.60 -11.33 -26.00
CA GLY A 242 17.50 -11.58 -27.11
C GLY A 242 18.58 -12.61 -26.82
N SER A 243 19.38 -12.91 -27.84
CA SER A 243 20.57 -13.75 -27.80
C SER A 243 21.65 -13.19 -28.72
N ASP A 244 22.92 -13.56 -28.50
CA ASP A 244 24.02 -13.30 -29.43
C ASP A 244 24.17 -14.39 -30.52
N LEU A 245 23.30 -15.39 -30.51
CA LEU A 245 23.14 -16.41 -31.54
C LEU A 245 22.38 -15.89 -32.78
N GLU A 246 22.48 -16.65 -33.87
CA GLU A 246 21.65 -16.44 -35.07
C GLU A 246 20.21 -16.88 -34.81
N GLU A 247 19.24 -16.13 -35.34
CA GLU A 247 17.82 -16.48 -35.28
C GLU A 247 17.55 -17.76 -36.07
N ASP A 248 16.69 -18.63 -35.53
CA ASP A 248 16.27 -19.83 -36.24
C ASP A 248 15.24 -19.49 -37.32
N MET A 249 15.68 -19.54 -38.58
CA MET A 249 14.85 -19.24 -39.75
C MET A 249 13.73 -20.26 -40.02
N THR A 250 13.70 -21.40 -39.31
CA THR A 250 12.62 -22.38 -39.42
C THR A 250 11.41 -22.02 -38.56
N PHE A 251 11.57 -21.10 -37.61
CA PHE A 251 10.57 -20.72 -36.60
C PHE A 251 10.14 -21.88 -35.68
N GLU A 252 10.90 -22.99 -35.64
CA GLU A 252 10.67 -24.07 -34.68
C GLU A 252 11.26 -23.72 -33.31
N ALA A 253 12.38 -22.99 -33.28
CA ALA A 253 12.97 -22.33 -32.13
C ALA A 253 13.14 -20.81 -32.38
N ASP A 254 13.63 -20.07 -31.36
CA ASP A 254 13.96 -18.65 -31.50
C ASP A 254 15.39 -18.47 -32.04
N TYR A 255 16.33 -19.32 -31.60
CA TYR A 255 17.75 -19.24 -31.95
C TYR A 255 18.36 -20.59 -32.31
N LEU A 256 19.39 -20.57 -33.16
CA LEU A 256 20.20 -21.73 -33.52
C LEU A 256 21.54 -21.72 -32.77
N ALA A 257 21.89 -22.83 -32.13
CA ALA A 257 23.19 -23.05 -31.48
C ALA A 257 23.87 -24.32 -31.98
N CYS A 258 25.18 -24.31 -32.06
CA CYS A 258 25.95 -25.53 -32.28
C CYS A 258 26.21 -26.25 -30.95
N ALA A 259 26.11 -27.58 -30.96
CA ALA A 259 26.36 -28.39 -29.78
C ALA A 259 27.76 -28.09 -29.18
N GLY A 260 27.78 -27.66 -27.91
CA GLY A 260 29.00 -27.30 -27.19
C GLY A 260 29.43 -25.82 -27.28
N ASP A 261 28.77 -25.00 -28.11
CA ASP A 261 29.11 -23.58 -28.22
C ASP A 261 28.69 -22.79 -26.98
N SER A 262 29.47 -21.77 -26.63
CA SER A 262 29.10 -20.79 -25.60
C SER A 262 28.37 -19.61 -26.23
N PHE A 263 27.33 -19.13 -25.56
CA PHE A 263 26.50 -18.02 -26.03
C PHE A 263 25.90 -17.24 -24.86
N SER A 264 25.33 -16.07 -25.15
CA SER A 264 24.66 -15.22 -24.17
C SER A 264 23.23 -14.93 -24.59
N TYR A 265 22.30 -14.92 -23.62
CA TYR A 265 20.92 -14.52 -23.84
C TYR A 265 20.39 -13.71 -22.66
N TRP A 266 19.32 -12.95 -22.87
CA TRP A 266 18.79 -12.07 -21.84
C TRP A 266 17.27 -11.87 -21.91
N PHE A 267 16.71 -11.49 -20.75
CA PHE A 267 15.36 -10.94 -20.61
C PHE A 267 15.44 -9.56 -19.94
N GLU A 268 14.76 -8.58 -20.50
CA GLU A 268 14.50 -7.28 -19.88
C GLU A 268 13.05 -7.20 -19.42
N LEU A 269 12.83 -7.01 -18.12
CA LEU A 269 11.51 -6.95 -17.51
C LEU A 269 11.24 -5.53 -17.00
N THR A 270 10.01 -5.04 -17.20
CA THR A 270 9.52 -3.76 -16.67
C THR A 270 8.67 -4.00 -15.43
N ASN A 271 8.93 -3.24 -14.38
CA ASN A 271 8.05 -3.14 -13.22
C ASN A 271 6.83 -2.28 -13.57
N THR A 272 5.68 -2.93 -13.68
CA THR A 272 4.37 -2.30 -13.94
C THR A 272 3.50 -2.25 -12.69
N GLY A 273 4.05 -2.70 -11.56
CA GLY A 273 3.42 -2.64 -10.24
C GLY A 273 3.61 -1.30 -9.54
N ASP A 274 3.29 -1.27 -8.26
CA ASP A 274 3.47 -0.12 -7.37
C ASP A 274 4.57 -0.35 -6.31
N THR A 275 5.21 -1.51 -6.36
CA THR A 275 6.17 -1.98 -5.36
C THR A 275 7.55 -2.16 -5.99
N ALA A 276 8.56 -1.56 -5.37
CA ALA A 276 9.95 -1.72 -5.82
C ALA A 276 10.45 -3.14 -5.60
N TRP A 277 11.35 -3.60 -6.48
CA TRP A 277 11.94 -4.93 -6.39
C TRP A 277 13.37 -4.85 -5.86
N ARG A 278 13.67 -5.71 -4.90
CA ARG A 278 14.98 -5.91 -4.27
C ARG A 278 15.16 -7.40 -3.99
N ASP A 279 16.40 -7.87 -3.87
CA ASP A 279 16.72 -9.22 -3.34
C ASP A 279 17.55 -9.07 -2.06
N VAL A 280 16.86 -8.74 -0.97
CA VAL A 280 17.40 -8.58 0.38
C VAL A 280 16.70 -9.55 1.34
N SER A 281 17.29 -9.77 2.52
CA SER A 281 16.65 -10.57 3.56
C SER A 281 15.49 -9.80 4.20
N GLY A 282 14.31 -9.88 3.58
CA GLY A 282 13.10 -9.19 4.00
C GLY A 282 11.87 -10.09 3.96
N SER A 283 10.77 -9.59 4.51
CA SER A 283 9.46 -10.26 4.45
C SER A 283 8.36 -9.33 3.94
N THR A 284 8.72 -8.10 3.57
CA THR A 284 7.81 -7.16 2.92
C THR A 284 7.72 -7.52 1.45
N PRO A 285 6.54 -7.39 0.82
CA PRO A 285 6.41 -7.57 -0.62
C PRO A 285 7.46 -6.76 -1.39
N GLY A 286 8.12 -7.42 -2.34
CA GLY A 286 9.17 -6.82 -3.18
C GLY A 286 10.58 -6.87 -2.59
N GLU A 287 10.77 -7.37 -1.37
CA GLU A 287 12.10 -7.45 -0.75
C GLU A 287 12.89 -8.72 -1.11
N SER A 288 12.26 -9.79 -1.60
CA SER A 288 12.91 -11.06 -1.91
C SER A 288 12.70 -11.48 -3.38
N VAL A 289 12.77 -10.50 -4.30
CA VAL A 289 12.49 -10.69 -5.72
C VAL A 289 13.65 -11.37 -6.45
N ARG A 290 13.36 -12.48 -7.12
CA ARG A 290 14.30 -13.25 -7.94
C ARG A 290 13.65 -13.70 -9.23
N LEU A 291 14.46 -13.96 -10.25
CA LEU A 291 14.01 -14.72 -11.41
C LEU A 291 14.13 -16.21 -11.08
N THR A 292 13.06 -16.97 -11.28
CA THR A 292 13.00 -18.41 -10.92
C THR A 292 12.49 -19.23 -12.10
N THR A 293 12.94 -20.47 -12.21
CA THR A 293 12.45 -21.36 -13.27
C THR A 293 11.00 -21.77 -12.99
N VAL A 294 10.20 -21.85 -14.04
CA VAL A 294 8.80 -22.30 -13.91
C VAL A 294 8.78 -23.78 -13.50
N GLY A 295 8.10 -24.07 -12.39
CA GLY A 295 8.06 -25.43 -11.81
C GLY A 295 9.26 -25.82 -10.94
N GLY A 296 10.27 -24.93 -10.80
CA GLY A 296 11.37 -25.08 -9.85
C GLY A 296 12.47 -26.09 -10.22
N ALA A 297 12.37 -26.76 -11.37
CA ALA A 297 13.45 -27.59 -11.90
C ALA A 297 14.62 -26.73 -12.40
N PRO A 298 15.88 -27.17 -12.32
CA PRO A 298 17.00 -26.44 -12.91
C PRO A 298 16.80 -26.19 -14.40
N ASP A 299 17.15 -25.00 -14.86
CA ASP A 299 17.14 -24.63 -16.27
C ASP A 299 18.06 -25.56 -17.08
N PRO A 300 17.63 -26.07 -18.25
CA PRO A 300 18.40 -27.07 -18.99
C PRO A 300 19.70 -26.52 -19.61
N LEU A 301 19.85 -25.20 -19.74
CA LEU A 301 21.04 -24.54 -20.30
C LEU A 301 22.00 -24.06 -19.20
N LEU A 302 21.46 -23.62 -18.07
CA LEU A 302 22.25 -23.02 -16.97
C LEU A 302 22.47 -23.96 -15.78
N GLY A 303 21.64 -24.98 -15.59
CA GLY A 303 21.71 -25.90 -14.45
C GLY A 303 21.32 -25.28 -13.10
N VAL A 304 20.69 -24.12 -13.09
CA VAL A 304 20.21 -23.41 -11.88
C VAL A 304 18.71 -23.16 -11.96
N SER A 305 18.04 -23.05 -10.82
CA SER A 305 16.58 -22.81 -10.74
C SER A 305 16.21 -21.39 -10.29
N SER A 306 17.21 -20.56 -9.97
CA SER A 306 16.99 -19.18 -9.51
C SER A 306 18.19 -18.30 -9.85
N TRP A 307 17.90 -17.05 -10.16
CA TRP A 307 18.88 -15.99 -10.42
C TRP A 307 18.58 -14.78 -9.53
N SER A 308 19.60 -14.26 -8.84
CA SER A 308 19.45 -13.12 -7.93
C SER A 308 19.26 -11.83 -8.72
N LEU A 309 18.37 -10.95 -8.24
CA LEU A 309 18.27 -9.59 -8.77
C LEU A 309 19.58 -8.80 -8.56
N ASN A 310 20.36 -9.14 -7.53
CA ASN A 310 21.65 -8.50 -7.24
C ASN A 310 22.72 -8.78 -8.29
N ASP A 311 22.55 -9.84 -9.09
CA ASP A 311 23.45 -10.21 -10.18
C ASP A 311 23.05 -9.56 -11.52
N SER A 312 22.10 -8.62 -11.49
CA SER A 312 21.61 -7.89 -12.67
C SER A 312 22.21 -6.48 -12.79
N SER A 313 21.94 -5.82 -13.90
CA SER A 313 22.29 -4.41 -14.15
C SER A 313 21.51 -3.40 -13.26
N ASN A 314 20.39 -3.83 -12.68
CA ASN A 314 19.55 -3.02 -11.81
C ASN A 314 19.09 -3.82 -10.57
N PRO A 315 19.89 -3.83 -9.48
CA PRO A 315 19.56 -4.55 -8.25
C PRO A 315 18.40 -3.93 -7.45
N GLU A 316 17.93 -2.73 -7.83
CA GLU A 316 16.82 -2.01 -7.19
C GLU A 316 15.89 -1.41 -8.24
N VAL A 317 14.83 -2.15 -8.58
CA VAL A 317 13.90 -1.78 -9.65
C VAL A 317 12.78 -0.93 -9.08
N ASP A 318 12.79 0.36 -9.40
CA ASP A 318 11.83 1.34 -8.89
C ASP A 318 10.67 1.53 -9.88
N PRO A 319 9.41 1.25 -9.53
CA PRO A 319 8.27 1.42 -10.44
C PRO A 319 8.05 2.86 -10.92
N VAL A 320 8.53 3.87 -10.16
CA VAL A 320 8.48 5.28 -10.58
C VAL A 320 9.74 5.74 -11.32
N GLY A 321 10.70 4.83 -11.52
CA GLY A 321 11.93 5.07 -12.26
C GLY A 321 11.71 5.30 -13.75
N GLY A 322 12.73 5.86 -14.42
CA GLY A 322 12.72 6.05 -15.87
C GLY A 322 12.77 4.73 -16.66
N ASP A 323 12.46 4.80 -17.96
CA ASP A 323 12.56 3.69 -18.92
C ASP A 323 14.02 3.34 -19.28
N CYS A 324 14.73 2.80 -18.30
CA CYS A 324 16.10 2.32 -18.40
C CYS A 324 16.28 1.04 -17.57
N ASN A 325 17.43 0.39 -17.66
CA ASN A 325 17.73 -0.86 -16.95
C ASN A 325 18.96 -0.73 -16.02
N THR A 326 19.23 0.48 -15.52
CA THR A 326 20.26 0.76 -14.50
C THR A 326 19.63 1.06 -13.14
N VAL A 327 20.45 1.18 -12.08
CA VAL A 327 19.98 1.52 -10.72
C VAL A 327 18.98 2.67 -10.70
N GLY A 328 17.83 2.47 -10.05
CA GLY A 328 16.76 3.46 -9.90
C GLY A 328 15.82 3.57 -11.11
N CYS A 329 16.00 2.72 -12.12
CA CYS A 329 15.07 2.62 -13.24
C CYS A 329 13.99 1.58 -12.98
N ARG A 330 12.92 1.62 -13.79
CA ARG A 330 11.80 0.68 -13.68
C ARG A 330 12.00 -0.63 -14.44
N ARG A 331 13.13 -0.84 -15.12
CA ARG A 331 13.43 -2.09 -15.82
C ARG A 331 14.67 -2.76 -15.27
N VAL A 332 14.77 -4.07 -15.49
CA VAL A 332 15.94 -4.86 -15.16
C VAL A 332 16.26 -5.81 -16.30
N ARG A 333 17.55 -5.94 -16.64
CA ARG A 333 18.05 -6.94 -17.60
C ARG A 333 18.74 -8.07 -16.84
N PHE A 334 18.20 -9.27 -16.98
CA PHE A 334 18.84 -10.53 -16.61
C PHE A 334 19.60 -11.05 -17.81
N GLU A 335 20.91 -11.22 -17.69
CA GLU A 335 21.79 -11.66 -18.77
C GLU A 335 22.54 -12.91 -18.33
N PHE A 336 22.53 -13.91 -19.19
CA PHE A 336 23.04 -15.24 -18.90
C PHE A 336 24.14 -15.60 -19.88
N SER A 337 25.16 -16.30 -19.39
CA SER A 337 26.15 -16.99 -20.24
C SER A 337 25.89 -18.49 -20.14
N ALA A 338 25.62 -19.13 -21.27
CA ALA A 338 25.26 -20.54 -21.37
C ALA A 338 26.23 -21.31 -22.26
N THR A 339 26.17 -22.64 -22.18
CA THR A 339 26.82 -23.55 -23.12
C THR A 339 25.77 -24.48 -23.70
N ALA A 340 25.69 -24.54 -25.03
CA ALA A 340 24.74 -25.39 -25.72
C ALA A 340 25.02 -26.87 -25.37
N PRO A 341 24.00 -27.64 -24.98
CA PRO A 341 24.14 -29.07 -24.70
C PRO A 341 24.86 -29.84 -25.82
N SER A 342 25.61 -30.89 -25.47
CA SER A 342 26.28 -31.73 -26.47
C SER A 342 25.31 -32.61 -27.27
N ALA A 343 24.12 -32.86 -26.73
CA ALA A 343 23.07 -33.61 -27.41
C ALA A 343 22.25 -32.64 -28.29
N PRO A 344 22.08 -32.93 -29.58
CA PRO A 344 21.21 -32.14 -30.44
C PRO A 344 19.75 -32.22 -30.01
N GLY A 345 19.00 -31.15 -30.23
CA GLY A 345 17.57 -31.06 -29.93
C GLY A 345 17.11 -29.66 -29.55
N ASP A 346 15.83 -29.53 -29.24
CA ASP A 346 15.25 -28.27 -28.78
C ASP A 346 15.35 -28.14 -27.27
N TYR A 347 15.83 -26.98 -26.82
CA TYR A 347 15.97 -26.63 -25.42
C TYR A 347 15.19 -25.36 -25.14
N GLU A 348 14.42 -25.33 -24.06
CA GLU A 348 13.66 -24.16 -23.64
C GLU A 348 14.17 -23.68 -22.28
N SER A 349 14.52 -22.40 -22.20
CA SER A 349 14.80 -21.71 -20.94
C SER A 349 13.56 -20.90 -20.58
N ARG A 350 12.90 -21.25 -19.47
CA ARG A 350 11.61 -20.67 -19.04
C ARG A 350 11.66 -20.17 -17.60
N TRP A 351 11.27 -18.91 -17.41
CA TRP A 351 11.45 -18.17 -16.18
C TRP A 351 10.22 -17.35 -15.79
N GLN A 352 10.10 -17.04 -14.51
CA GLN A 352 9.12 -16.12 -13.95
C GLN A 352 9.71 -15.41 -12.72
N LEU A 353 9.34 -14.15 -12.49
CA LEU A 353 9.70 -13.47 -11.25
C LEU A 353 8.95 -14.09 -10.07
N ALA A 354 9.61 -14.15 -8.92
CA ALA A 354 9.01 -14.57 -7.68
C ALA A 354 9.50 -13.69 -6.53
N ASP A 355 8.62 -13.39 -5.57
CA ASP A 355 8.97 -12.80 -4.29
C ASP A 355 8.96 -13.88 -3.21
N GLY A 356 10.16 -14.31 -2.80
CA GLY A 356 10.34 -15.54 -2.05
C GLY A 356 9.85 -16.76 -2.83
N ALA A 357 8.72 -17.34 -2.41
CA ALA A 357 8.11 -18.51 -3.07
C ALA A 357 6.87 -18.15 -3.92
N GLN A 358 6.45 -16.88 -3.95
CA GLN A 358 5.24 -16.45 -4.63
C GLN A 358 5.57 -15.94 -6.04
N PRO A 359 5.15 -16.62 -7.11
CA PRO A 359 5.36 -16.14 -8.47
C PRO A 359 4.50 -14.90 -8.78
N PHE A 360 5.03 -13.99 -9.60
CA PHE A 360 4.30 -12.84 -10.11
C PHE A 360 4.77 -12.43 -11.52
N GLY A 361 3.95 -11.63 -12.22
CA GLY A 361 4.19 -11.25 -13.61
C GLY A 361 4.01 -12.40 -14.61
N ALA A 362 4.26 -12.12 -15.89
CA ALA A 362 4.17 -13.12 -16.94
C ALA A 362 5.37 -14.09 -16.94
N GLU A 363 5.14 -15.33 -17.36
CA GLU A 363 6.22 -16.26 -17.73
C GLU A 363 6.95 -15.73 -18.98
N VAL A 364 8.27 -15.88 -19.01
CA VAL A 364 9.11 -15.55 -20.16
C VAL A 364 9.92 -16.77 -20.58
N ALA A 365 10.11 -16.95 -21.89
CA ALA A 365 10.82 -18.10 -22.42
C ALA A 365 11.60 -17.75 -23.69
N LEU A 366 12.68 -18.49 -23.93
CA LEU A 366 13.38 -18.58 -25.21
C LEU A 366 13.67 -20.04 -25.53
N ARG A 367 13.50 -20.42 -26.80
CA ARG A 367 13.74 -21.75 -27.35
C ARG A 367 14.99 -21.73 -28.22
N PHE A 368 15.83 -22.73 -28.04
CA PHE A 368 17.11 -22.87 -28.73
C PHE A 368 17.13 -24.22 -29.45
N HIS A 369 17.36 -24.20 -30.76
CA HIS A 369 17.63 -25.40 -31.52
C HIS A 369 19.12 -25.69 -31.47
N VAL A 370 19.51 -26.83 -30.89
CA VAL A 370 20.91 -27.26 -30.81
C VAL A 370 21.18 -28.28 -31.89
N ALA A 371 22.06 -27.95 -32.82
CA ALA A 371 22.43 -28.79 -33.95
C ALA A 371 23.86 -29.34 -33.84
N THR A 372 24.12 -30.46 -34.52
CA THR A 372 25.51 -30.86 -34.82
C THR A 372 26.05 -29.96 -35.92
N CYS A 373 26.90 -29.00 -35.55
CA CYS A 373 27.63 -28.22 -36.53
C CYS A 373 28.92 -28.93 -36.93
N GLU A 374 29.32 -28.77 -38.18
CA GLU A 374 30.69 -29.11 -38.54
C GLU A 374 31.62 -28.23 -37.70
N PRO A 375 32.65 -28.80 -37.04
CA PRO A 375 33.59 -27.99 -36.29
C PRO A 375 34.13 -26.92 -37.24
N ALA A 376 33.92 -25.64 -36.90
CA ALA A 376 34.33 -24.52 -37.70
C ALA A 376 35.74 -24.80 -38.20
N GLY A 377 35.85 -25.15 -39.48
CA GLY A 377 37.01 -25.84 -40.02
C GLY A 377 38.24 -25.06 -39.59
N GLY A 378 39.05 -25.68 -38.71
CA GLY A 378 40.32 -25.10 -38.32
C GLY A 378 40.99 -24.68 -39.61
N SER A 379 41.40 -23.42 -39.69
CA SER A 379 42.13 -22.85 -40.81
C SER A 379 43.46 -23.58 -40.96
N GLY A 380 43.39 -24.81 -41.46
CA GLY A 380 44.49 -25.61 -41.90
C GLY A 380 45.05 -24.88 -43.10
N GLY A 381 46.11 -24.10 -42.85
CA GLY A 381 46.84 -23.40 -43.88
C GLY A 381 47.13 -24.37 -45.03
N GLN A 382 46.60 -24.05 -46.21
CA GLN A 382 47.04 -24.68 -47.44
C GLN A 382 48.56 -24.45 -47.56
N PRO A 383 49.39 -25.51 -47.69
CA PRO A 383 50.77 -25.32 -48.11
C PRO A 383 50.74 -24.79 -49.55
N GLY A 384 51.28 -23.58 -49.72
CA GLY A 384 51.28 -22.86 -50.98
C GLY A 384 51.99 -23.63 -52.10
N ALA A 385 51.36 -23.63 -53.27
CA ALA A 385 52.01 -23.90 -54.55
C ALA A 385 51.54 -22.89 -55.59
N GLY A 386 52.50 -22.19 -56.19
CA GLY A 386 52.38 -21.64 -57.55
C GLY A 386 51.91 -20.20 -57.65
N GLY A 387 52.84 -19.28 -57.91
CA GLY A 387 52.56 -17.86 -58.12
C GLY A 387 51.78 -17.55 -59.40
N PHE A 388 51.31 -16.30 -59.51
CA PHE A 388 51.53 -15.43 -60.67
C PHE A 388 51.40 -13.97 -60.22
N GLY A 389 52.25 -13.12 -60.80
CA GLY A 389 52.52 -11.76 -60.35
C GLY A 389 51.45 -10.72 -60.71
N GLY A 390 51.54 -9.59 -60.03
CA GLY A 390 50.70 -8.42 -60.27
C GLY A 390 51.09 -7.28 -59.34
N SER A 391 52.16 -6.58 -59.70
CA SER A 391 52.58 -5.29 -59.14
C SER A 391 51.43 -4.31 -59.01
N LEU A 392 51.29 -3.64 -57.85
CA LEU A 392 51.05 -2.19 -57.79
C LEU A 392 51.55 -1.64 -56.44
N ALA A 393 52.34 -0.58 -56.57
CA ALA A 393 53.04 0.14 -55.52
C ALA A 393 52.13 1.06 -54.70
N GLY A 394 52.55 1.39 -53.47
CA GLY A 394 52.03 2.56 -52.76
C GLY A 394 52.35 2.65 -51.27
N ALA A 395 53.47 3.31 -50.94
CA ALA A 395 53.78 4.10 -49.73
C ALA A 395 53.48 3.49 -48.33
N ALA A 396 54.47 3.08 -47.55
CA ALA A 396 55.41 3.91 -46.76
C ALA A 396 54.73 4.80 -45.69
N GLY A 397 54.88 4.40 -44.42
CA GLY A 397 54.50 5.17 -43.24
C GLY A 397 54.94 4.47 -41.96
N SER A 398 56.24 4.56 -41.67
CA SER A 398 56.93 4.07 -40.49
C SER A 398 56.62 4.88 -39.23
N GLY A 399 56.59 4.20 -38.08
CA GLY A 399 56.51 4.83 -36.76
C GLY A 399 56.70 3.84 -35.62
N ALA A 400 57.94 3.38 -35.42
CA ALA A 400 58.36 2.61 -34.26
C ALA A 400 58.84 3.54 -33.14
N GLY A 401 58.63 3.13 -31.89
CA GLY A 401 59.24 3.69 -30.68
C GLY A 401 58.23 3.73 -29.53
N GLY A 402 58.46 3.19 -28.35
CA GLY A 402 59.64 2.56 -27.77
C GLY A 402 59.24 1.92 -26.44
N ALA A 403 60.07 0.98 -25.99
CA ALA A 403 59.92 0.26 -24.74
C ALA A 403 60.33 1.10 -23.52
N GLY A 404 59.82 0.70 -22.35
CA GLY A 404 60.60 0.68 -21.11
C GLY A 404 60.05 1.50 -19.94
N GLY A 405 59.93 0.86 -18.78
CA GLY A 405 59.87 1.57 -17.50
C GLY A 405 59.10 0.86 -16.40
N ALA A 406 59.76 -0.06 -15.70
CA ALA A 406 59.28 -0.68 -14.46
C ALA A 406 59.56 0.22 -13.23
N GLY A 407 58.75 0.04 -12.18
CA GLY A 407 59.20 0.12 -10.79
C GLY A 407 58.72 1.33 -9.96
N GLY A 408 58.12 1.04 -8.80
CA GLY A 408 57.94 2.02 -7.73
C GLY A 408 56.87 1.67 -6.70
N ALA A 409 57.24 0.87 -5.69
CA ALA A 409 56.49 0.69 -4.45
C ALA A 409 57.03 1.60 -3.33
N MET A 410 56.29 1.69 -2.21
CA MET A 410 56.49 2.48 -0.96
C MET A 410 55.80 3.86 -1.01
N GLY A 411 55.05 4.34 -0.02
CA GLY A 411 54.69 3.86 1.31
C GLY A 411 54.03 5.02 2.09
N GLY A 412 53.15 4.65 3.04
CA GLY A 412 52.76 5.34 4.30
C GLY A 412 52.59 6.87 4.41
N GLY A 413 51.49 7.29 5.03
CA GLY A 413 51.51 8.52 5.84
C GLY A 413 50.19 9.30 5.98
N SER A 414 49.44 8.98 7.03
CA SER A 414 48.64 9.88 7.91
C SER A 414 48.50 11.36 7.53
N SER A 415 47.28 11.89 7.50
CA SER A 415 46.78 12.85 8.52
C SER A 415 45.46 13.53 8.13
N ARG A 416 44.73 13.90 9.19
CA ARG A 416 43.44 14.60 9.24
C ARG A 416 43.46 15.94 8.50
N GLY A 417 42.34 16.26 7.86
CA GLY A 417 42.03 17.60 7.37
C GLY A 417 40.52 17.81 7.22
N LEU A 418 39.85 18.20 8.30
CA LEU A 418 38.53 18.83 8.27
C LEU A 418 38.61 20.12 7.45
N ARG A 419 37.68 20.35 6.51
CA ARG A 419 37.08 21.67 6.20
C ARG A 419 35.83 21.52 5.29
N PRO A 420 34.95 22.53 5.25
CA PRO A 420 33.50 22.35 5.09
C PRO A 420 32.95 22.72 3.70
N ALA A 421 31.69 22.33 3.52
CA ALA A 421 30.60 22.93 2.73
C ALA A 421 30.98 23.98 1.67
N ASN A 422 30.67 23.67 0.41
CA ASN A 422 30.34 24.69 -0.58
C ASN A 422 29.47 24.15 -1.72
N GLN A 423 28.38 24.88 -1.96
CA GLN A 423 27.75 25.13 -3.26
C GLN A 423 26.94 24.01 -3.91
N ASP A 424 25.64 24.00 -3.57
CA ASP A 424 24.58 23.56 -4.46
C ASP A 424 24.48 24.54 -5.65
N SER A 425 24.92 24.07 -6.81
CA SER A 425 24.63 24.64 -8.11
C SER A 425 23.20 24.29 -8.53
N SER A 426 22.36 25.32 -8.58
CA SER A 426 21.00 25.29 -9.12
C SER A 426 21.00 25.01 -10.62
N CYS A 427 20.41 23.89 -11.03
CA CYS A 427 20.00 23.65 -12.43
C CYS A 427 18.61 24.24 -12.66
N SER A 428 18.55 25.41 -13.30
CA SER A 428 17.36 25.98 -13.91
C SER A 428 17.14 25.36 -15.29
N VAL A 429 16.02 24.68 -15.50
CA VAL A 429 15.56 24.27 -16.83
C VAL A 429 14.42 25.19 -17.25
N SER A 430 14.65 25.91 -18.35
CA SER A 430 13.70 26.78 -19.03
C SER A 430 12.64 25.97 -19.78
N ALA A 431 11.37 26.28 -19.58
CA ALA A 431 10.26 25.79 -20.40
C ALA A 431 10.02 26.75 -21.60
N PRO A 432 9.73 26.24 -22.81
CA PRO A 432 9.36 27.09 -23.94
C PRO A 432 7.89 27.53 -23.84
N GLY A 433 7.66 28.78 -24.25
CA GLY A 433 6.40 29.50 -24.09
C GLY A 433 5.23 28.97 -24.93
N VAL A 434 4.04 29.16 -24.37
CA VAL A 434 2.76 29.05 -25.07
C VAL A 434 2.13 30.44 -25.16
N GLY A 435 1.79 30.82 -26.38
CA GLY A 435 1.32 32.13 -26.77
C GLY A 435 -0.06 32.48 -26.22
N SER A 436 -0.17 33.77 -25.89
CA SER A 436 -1.39 34.51 -25.60
C SER A 436 -2.31 34.56 -26.83
N LEU A 437 -3.58 34.19 -26.66
CA LEU A 437 -4.68 34.70 -27.48
C LEU A 437 -5.78 35.26 -26.57
N SER A 438 -5.92 36.58 -26.67
CA SER A 438 -6.96 37.37 -26.06
C SER A 438 -8.22 37.36 -26.94
N GLY A 439 -9.38 37.33 -26.30
CA GLY A 439 -10.50 38.20 -26.68
C GLY A 439 -11.71 37.55 -27.38
N LEU A 440 -12.85 37.68 -26.69
CA LEU A 440 -14.29 37.75 -27.10
C LEU A 440 -15.07 36.90 -26.08
N GLY A 441 -16.01 37.40 -25.27
CA GLY A 441 -16.89 38.56 -25.39
C GLY A 441 -18.34 38.06 -25.26
N LEU A 442 -19.00 38.43 -24.15
CA LEU A 442 -20.46 38.46 -23.93
C LEU A 442 -21.29 37.17 -24.00
N ALA A 443 -21.92 36.80 -22.87
CA ALA A 443 -23.35 37.08 -22.65
C ALA A 443 -23.77 36.69 -21.22
N ALA A 444 -24.43 37.64 -20.55
CA ALA A 444 -25.03 37.50 -19.23
C ALA A 444 -26.45 36.94 -19.32
N SER A 445 -26.82 36.10 -18.35
CA SER A 445 -28.18 35.79 -17.90
C SER A 445 -28.00 35.20 -16.49
N GLY A 446 -28.47 35.75 -15.38
CA GLY A 446 -29.61 36.62 -15.15
C GLY A 446 -30.82 35.81 -14.69
N VAL A 447 -30.74 35.14 -13.52
CA VAL A 447 -31.95 34.67 -12.81
C VAL A 447 -31.84 34.91 -11.30
N ALA A 448 -32.79 35.74 -10.88
CA ALA A 448 -33.28 36.13 -9.56
C ALA A 448 -32.94 35.25 -8.35
N GLY A 449 -32.52 35.95 -7.29
CA GLY A 449 -32.47 35.44 -5.93
C GLY A 449 -33.84 35.29 -5.27
N LEU A 450 -33.88 34.38 -4.30
CA LEU A 450 -34.93 34.31 -3.28
C LEU A 450 -34.25 34.44 -1.91
N LEU A 451 -34.30 35.66 -1.37
CA LEU A 451 -34.03 35.95 0.04
C LEU A 451 -35.07 35.22 0.90
N TRP A 452 -34.61 34.34 1.79
CA TRP A 452 -35.43 33.85 2.90
C TRP A 452 -34.96 34.47 4.23
N LEU A 453 -35.69 35.50 4.66
CA LEU A 453 -35.56 36.14 5.97
C LEU A 453 -36.33 35.31 7.01
N GLY A 454 -35.64 34.42 7.71
CA GLY A 454 -36.15 33.67 8.86
C GLY A 454 -36.03 34.47 10.16
N ARG A 455 -37.15 35.09 10.56
CA ARG A 455 -37.35 35.97 11.73
C ARG A 455 -37.20 35.20 13.06
N ARG A 456 -36.26 35.61 13.93
CA ARG A 456 -36.17 35.21 15.35
C ARG A 456 -37.45 35.62 16.09
N ARG A 457 -38.17 34.67 16.70
CA ARG A 457 -39.13 34.93 17.79
C ARG A 457 -38.45 34.66 19.13
N ARG A 458 -38.22 35.72 19.90
CA ARG A 458 -38.10 35.66 21.36
C ARG A 458 -39.48 35.37 21.94
N ARG A 459 -39.56 34.42 22.87
CA ARG A 459 -40.54 34.44 23.97
C ARG A 459 -39.75 34.16 25.25
N GLY A 460 -39.85 35.10 26.18
CA GLY A 460 -39.52 34.85 27.57
C GLY A 460 -40.76 34.36 28.30
N ALA A 461 -40.55 33.39 29.19
CA ALA A 461 -41.03 33.33 30.57
C ALA A 461 -40.14 32.30 31.26
#